data_AF-A0A0W1B2B4-F1
#
_entry.id   AF-A0A0W1B2B4-F1
#
_cell.length_a   1.000
_cell.length_b   1.000
_cell.length_c   1.000
_cell.angle_alpha   90.00
_cell.angle_beta   90.00
_cell.angle_gamma   90.00
#
_symmetry.space_group_name_H-M   'P 1'
#
loop_
_entity.id
_entity.type
_entity.pdbx_description
1 polymer ?
#
loop_
_entity_poly.entity_id
_entity_poly.type
_entity_poly.pdbx_seq_one_letter_code
_entity_poly.pdbx_strand_id
1 'polypeptide(L)'
;MQLQVTNSPFNENQVELLNRLLPSLTETQQIWLSGYLSAIGRTAAAAPAGTELLVKSNTIGNAEVSTAVTGQPAASREVTILFGSQTGNCQRLAGSLSRKLEEQGFQVTLSAMNSFKPTVLKKVENLLLLVSTHGEGDPPDNARIFHEFLYSKRAPQLENLRFSVLALGDTSYEFFCQTGKEFDQRLEELGGKRLSPRVDCDLDYDDSVAEWFEGVIGALNVNLNAPAIAAKAVQASEDAESQEPLYTRNNPFKAEVLENLNLNGRGSDRETRHLELSLEGSNIQFEPGDALGVYPENHPELVDAIIHTMGWNPSDKVPFNKKGDEGALREALLHHYEITVLTKPLLEQAAKLSASSKLSELLALDRASELKEYIQGRDLLDLIQDFSPWEGSASNFVTILRKLPARLYSIASSYKANPDEVHLTVRAVRYEAHGRERYGVCSVHCAERVEPGDTLPIYIQHNPNFKLPTDPDAPIIMIGPGTGVAPFRSFLEERGELGVEGKSWLFYGDRHFVTDFLYQTDWQRMLKDGVLSKLDVAFSRDTEEKVYVQHRILQKSQEVYEWLQEGAHIYVCGDEKCMAHDVHSALLTVIQSEGGLSPEAAAAYLEDMQQTQRYQRDVY
;
A
#
# COMPACT_ATOMS: atom_id res chain seq x y z
N MET A 1 -43.18 0.68 -33.50
CA MET A 1 -42.98 -0.37 -34.52
C MET A 1 -42.17 -1.47 -33.86
N GLN A 2 -42.65 -2.71 -33.81
CA GLN A 2 -41.91 -3.79 -33.16
C GLN A 2 -40.97 -4.43 -34.18
N LEU A 3 -39.67 -4.46 -33.88
CA LEU A 3 -38.67 -5.11 -34.70
C LEU A 3 -38.90 -6.63 -34.68
N GLN A 4 -38.74 -7.28 -35.82
CA GLN A 4 -38.72 -8.73 -35.98
C GLN A 4 -37.43 -9.11 -36.68
N VAL A 5 -36.95 -10.33 -36.44
CA VAL A 5 -35.76 -10.87 -37.13
C VAL A 5 -35.97 -10.89 -38.66
N THR A 6 -37.22 -11.02 -39.11
CA THR A 6 -37.59 -11.03 -40.53
C THR A 6 -37.62 -9.65 -41.20
N ASN A 7 -37.67 -8.57 -40.42
CA ASN A 7 -37.79 -7.19 -40.93
C ASN A 7 -36.63 -6.27 -40.51
N SER A 8 -35.57 -6.83 -39.91
CA SER A 8 -34.40 -6.09 -39.43
C SER A 8 -33.13 -6.93 -39.57
N PRO A 9 -31.93 -6.33 -39.63
CA PRO A 9 -30.66 -7.06 -39.77
C PRO A 9 -30.15 -7.68 -38.45
N PHE A 10 -30.97 -7.70 -37.40
CA PHE A 10 -30.58 -8.11 -36.04
C PHE A 10 -30.99 -9.55 -35.74
N ASN A 11 -30.17 -10.25 -34.95
CA ASN A 11 -30.50 -11.60 -34.48
C ASN A 11 -31.58 -11.58 -33.38
N GLU A 12 -32.09 -12.75 -32.99
CA GLU A 12 -33.22 -12.89 -32.07
C GLU A 12 -32.98 -12.19 -30.71
N ASN A 13 -31.83 -12.41 -30.08
CA ASN A 13 -31.45 -11.75 -28.83
C ASN A 13 -31.32 -10.22 -28.99
N GLN A 14 -30.78 -9.75 -30.11
CA GLN A 14 -30.64 -8.31 -30.38
C GLN A 14 -32.00 -7.64 -30.62
N VAL A 15 -32.91 -8.31 -31.33
CA VAL A 15 -34.29 -7.83 -31.56
C VAL A 15 -35.04 -7.73 -30.24
N GLU A 16 -34.88 -8.70 -29.33
CA GLU A 16 -35.49 -8.66 -28.00
C GLU A 16 -35.01 -7.46 -27.19
N LEU A 17 -33.70 -7.24 -27.13
CA LEU A 17 -33.10 -6.11 -26.42
C LEU A 17 -33.53 -4.76 -27.00
N LEU A 18 -33.53 -4.63 -28.34
CA LEU A 18 -33.93 -3.39 -29.01
C LEU A 18 -35.43 -3.10 -28.83
N ASN A 19 -36.29 -4.13 -28.87
CA ASN A 19 -37.72 -3.96 -28.61
C ASN A 19 -38.02 -3.60 -27.14
N ARG A 20 -37.15 -3.98 -26.20
CA ARG A 20 -37.28 -3.59 -24.79
C ARG A 20 -36.75 -2.17 -24.53
N LEU A 21 -35.68 -1.77 -25.22
CA LEU A 21 -35.00 -0.50 -25.02
C LEU A 21 -35.66 0.67 -25.78
N LEU A 22 -35.95 0.52 -27.08
CA LEU A 22 -36.44 1.64 -27.89
C LEU A 22 -37.71 2.32 -27.34
N PRO A 23 -38.69 1.59 -26.77
CA PRO A 23 -39.86 2.23 -26.16
C PRO A 23 -39.60 2.94 -24.83
N SER A 24 -38.50 2.62 -24.13
CA SER A 24 -38.15 3.27 -22.86
C SER A 24 -37.36 4.57 -23.03
N LEU A 25 -36.93 4.88 -24.26
CA LEU A 25 -36.16 6.07 -24.58
C LEU A 25 -37.07 7.26 -24.92
N THR A 26 -36.71 8.43 -24.38
CA THR A 26 -37.26 9.72 -24.78
C THR A 26 -36.77 10.13 -26.18
N GLU A 27 -37.46 11.07 -26.82
CA GLU A 27 -37.10 11.57 -28.15
C GLU A 27 -35.67 12.14 -28.21
N THR A 28 -35.25 12.88 -27.19
CA THR A 28 -33.88 13.40 -27.07
C THR A 28 -32.84 12.28 -26.97
N GLN A 29 -33.14 11.22 -26.22
CA GLN A 29 -32.26 10.05 -26.09
C GLN A 29 -32.16 9.26 -27.40
N GLN A 30 -33.26 9.14 -28.15
CA GLN A 30 -33.26 8.49 -29.47
C GLN A 30 -32.41 9.28 -30.48
N ILE A 31 -32.53 10.62 -30.50
CA ILE A 31 -31.73 11.51 -31.35
C ILE A 31 -30.24 11.40 -30.99
N TRP A 32 -29.91 11.42 -29.70
CA TRP A 32 -28.54 11.27 -29.23
C TRP A 32 -27.94 9.91 -29.62
N LEU A 33 -28.69 8.82 -29.39
CA LEU A 33 -28.25 7.46 -29.72
C LEU A 33 -28.05 7.27 -31.24
N SER A 34 -28.92 7.87 -32.05
CA SER A 34 -28.78 7.87 -33.51
C SER A 34 -27.49 8.60 -33.96
N GLY A 35 -27.20 9.76 -33.35
CA GLY A 35 -25.97 10.51 -33.59
C GLY A 35 -24.71 9.74 -33.17
N TYR A 36 -24.75 9.11 -31.99
CA TYR A 36 -23.66 8.28 -31.46
C TYR A 36 -23.33 7.09 -32.37
N LEU A 37 -24.35 6.33 -32.81
CA LEU A 37 -24.16 5.20 -33.72
C LEU A 37 -23.67 5.65 -35.11
N SER A 38 -24.12 6.81 -35.60
CA SER A 38 -23.66 7.39 -36.86
C SER A 38 -22.20 7.84 -36.80
N ALA A 39 -21.75 8.35 -35.64
CA ALA A 39 -20.37 8.74 -35.42
C ALA A 39 -19.42 7.53 -35.39
N ILE A 40 -19.82 6.45 -34.71
CA ILE A 40 -19.05 5.18 -34.66
C ILE A 40 -18.92 4.55 -36.05
N GLY A 41 -19.98 4.59 -36.85
CA GLY A 41 -19.96 4.09 -38.23
C GLY A 41 -19.00 4.86 -39.16
N ARG A 42 -18.81 6.17 -38.92
CA ARG A 42 -17.88 7.01 -39.71
C ARG A 42 -16.41 6.80 -39.34
N THR A 43 -16.10 6.42 -38.10
CA THR A 43 -14.74 6.03 -37.71
C THR A 43 -14.30 4.69 -38.32
N ALA A 44 -15.23 3.86 -38.80
CA ALA A 44 -14.94 2.55 -39.39
C ALA A 44 -14.87 2.54 -40.94
N ALA A 45 -15.24 3.63 -41.62
CA ALA A 45 -15.33 3.68 -43.09
C ALA A 45 -14.48 4.81 -43.69
N ALA A 46 -13.16 4.68 -43.60
CA ALA A 46 -12.21 5.51 -44.36
C ALA A 46 -11.22 4.61 -45.14
N ALA A 47 -11.71 4.03 -46.24
CA ALA A 47 -10.91 3.56 -47.37
C ALA A 47 -11.68 3.93 -48.66
N PRO A 48 -11.05 4.55 -49.68
CA PRO A 48 -11.81 5.20 -50.74
C PRO A 48 -12.21 4.22 -51.85
N ALA A 49 -13.52 4.10 -52.09
CA ALA A 49 -14.06 3.51 -53.32
C ALA A 49 -14.32 4.62 -54.34
N GLY A 50 -13.82 4.40 -55.55
CA GLY A 50 -13.64 5.41 -56.58
C GLY A 50 -14.92 6.02 -57.17
N THR A 51 -14.74 7.21 -57.72
CA THR A 51 -15.65 7.82 -58.68
C THR A 51 -14.81 8.25 -59.88
N GLU A 52 -15.12 7.69 -61.05
CA GLU A 52 -14.51 7.99 -62.33
C GLU A 52 -14.68 9.47 -62.69
N LEU A 53 -13.64 10.09 -63.25
CA LEU A 53 -13.76 11.16 -64.26
C LEU A 53 -12.44 11.32 -65.03
N LEU A 54 -12.60 11.48 -66.34
CA LEU A 54 -11.61 11.46 -67.41
C LEU A 54 -10.51 12.52 -67.28
N VAL A 55 -9.28 12.23 -67.77
CA VAL A 55 -8.70 12.79 -69.02
C VAL A 55 -7.26 12.29 -69.25
N LYS A 56 -6.97 12.09 -70.55
CA LYS A 56 -5.80 11.54 -71.26
C LYS A 56 -4.45 12.23 -70.99
N SER A 57 -3.36 11.43 -70.99
CA SER A 57 -2.27 11.42 -72.01
C SER A 57 -0.85 11.26 -71.45
N ASN A 58 -0.12 10.35 -72.13
CA ASN A 58 1.32 10.35 -72.45
C ASN A 58 2.40 9.76 -71.51
N THR A 59 2.86 8.57 -71.97
CA THR A 59 4.25 8.16 -72.28
C THR A 59 5.26 7.76 -71.20
N ILE A 60 5.56 6.45 -71.22
CA ILE A 60 6.88 5.74 -71.29
C ILE A 60 7.92 6.00 -70.19
N GLY A 61 8.31 4.94 -69.47
CA GLY A 61 9.65 4.83 -68.86
C GLY A 61 9.78 3.79 -67.74
N ASN A 62 10.19 2.57 -68.10
CA ASN A 62 10.96 1.54 -67.37
C ASN A 62 10.94 1.38 -65.83
N ALA A 63 10.62 0.14 -65.44
CA ALA A 63 11.32 -0.74 -64.49
C ALA A 63 11.65 -0.25 -63.07
N GLU A 64 11.08 -0.90 -62.05
CA GLU A 64 11.74 -2.01 -61.34
C GLU A 64 10.78 -2.64 -60.30
N VAL A 65 10.91 -3.96 -60.17
CA VAL A 65 10.19 -4.80 -59.22
C VAL A 65 10.76 -4.51 -57.82
N SER A 66 9.93 -4.08 -56.88
CA SER A 66 10.25 -4.16 -55.45
C SER A 66 9.15 -4.92 -54.73
N THR A 67 9.59 -6.06 -54.24
CA THR A 67 8.94 -7.07 -53.40
C THR A 67 8.14 -6.46 -52.25
N ALA A 68 6.91 -6.94 -52.10
CA ALA A 68 6.08 -6.74 -50.92
C ALA A 68 6.82 -7.23 -49.67
N VAL A 69 7.02 -6.32 -48.73
CA VAL A 69 7.43 -6.65 -47.37
C VAL A 69 6.16 -6.99 -46.59
N THR A 70 6.08 -8.24 -46.16
CA THR A 70 5.05 -8.77 -45.27
C THR A 70 4.93 -7.91 -44.01
N GLY A 71 3.71 -7.43 -43.73
CA GLY A 71 3.40 -6.66 -42.53
C GLY A 71 3.64 -7.45 -41.25
N GLN A 72 4.34 -6.83 -40.29
CA GLN A 72 4.37 -7.29 -38.91
C GLN A 72 2.95 -7.24 -38.30
N PRO A 73 2.58 -8.20 -37.43
CA PRO A 73 1.32 -8.11 -36.70
C PRO A 73 1.31 -6.86 -35.83
N ALA A 74 0.22 -6.09 -35.88
CA ALA A 74 0.01 -4.93 -35.02
C ALA A 74 0.13 -5.34 -33.55
N ALA A 75 0.98 -4.66 -32.77
CA ALA A 75 1.12 -4.92 -31.36
C ALA A 75 -0.22 -4.71 -30.63
N SER A 76 -0.62 -5.66 -29.79
CA SER A 76 -1.84 -5.58 -29.01
C SER A 76 -1.81 -4.37 -28.07
N ARG A 77 -2.95 -3.67 -27.98
CA ARG A 77 -3.18 -2.59 -27.01
C ARG A 77 -3.82 -3.09 -25.72
N GLU A 78 -3.90 -4.40 -25.53
CA GLU A 78 -4.43 -5.01 -24.32
C GLU A 78 -3.32 -5.08 -23.25
N VAL A 79 -3.59 -4.52 -22.07
CA VAL A 79 -2.68 -4.56 -20.92
C VAL A 79 -3.43 -5.11 -19.72
N THR A 80 -2.88 -6.13 -19.08
CA THR A 80 -3.38 -6.63 -17.79
C THR A 80 -2.51 -6.08 -16.67
N ILE A 81 -3.11 -5.44 -15.67
CA ILE A 81 -2.44 -4.96 -14.47
C ILE A 81 -2.93 -5.79 -13.30
N LEU A 82 -2.00 -6.48 -12.63
CA LEU A 82 -2.27 -7.24 -11.41
C LEU A 82 -1.60 -6.58 -10.22
N PHE A 83 -2.32 -6.47 -9.10
CA PHE A 83 -1.76 -5.95 -7.86
C PHE A 83 -1.87 -6.92 -6.69
N GLY A 84 -0.82 -6.95 -5.87
CA GLY A 84 -0.76 -7.59 -4.56
C GLY A 84 -0.44 -6.54 -3.51
N SER A 85 -1.32 -6.35 -2.53
CA SER A 85 -1.21 -5.26 -1.55
C SER A 85 -1.92 -5.60 -0.24
N GLN A 86 -1.25 -5.36 0.88
CA GLN A 86 -1.88 -5.45 2.21
C GLN A 86 -2.57 -4.13 2.58
N THR A 87 -1.83 -3.02 2.53
CA THR A 87 -2.29 -1.69 2.97
C THR A 87 -2.76 -0.78 1.82
N GLY A 88 -3.00 -1.35 0.63
CA GLY A 88 -3.59 -0.66 -0.52
C GLY A 88 -2.63 0.20 -1.37
N ASN A 89 -1.33 0.30 -1.03
CA ASN A 89 -0.37 1.08 -1.80
C ASN A 89 -0.26 0.61 -3.27
N CYS A 90 -0.04 -0.68 -3.51
CA CYS A 90 0.04 -1.21 -4.88
C CYS A 90 -1.30 -1.10 -5.63
N GLN A 91 -2.42 -1.23 -4.92
CA GLN A 91 -3.75 -1.06 -5.51
C GLN A 91 -3.96 0.36 -6.04
N ARG A 92 -3.59 1.38 -5.26
CA ARG A 92 -3.68 2.79 -5.66
C ARG A 92 -2.79 3.09 -6.86
N LEU A 93 -1.54 2.61 -6.83
CA LEU A 93 -0.60 2.76 -7.93
C LEU A 93 -1.10 2.07 -9.20
N ALA A 94 -1.66 0.87 -9.08
CA ALA A 94 -2.22 0.12 -10.21
C ALA A 94 -3.40 0.85 -10.84
N GLY A 95 -4.28 1.45 -10.01
CA GLY A 95 -5.37 2.31 -10.50
C GLY A 95 -4.86 3.57 -11.21
N SER A 96 -3.84 4.23 -10.68
CA SER A 96 -3.20 5.40 -11.33
C SER A 96 -2.61 5.04 -12.69
N LEU A 97 -1.88 3.92 -12.77
CA LEU A 97 -1.32 3.42 -14.02
C LEU A 97 -2.41 3.04 -15.03
N SER A 98 -3.52 2.41 -14.57
CA SER A 98 -4.67 2.07 -15.41
C SER A 98 -5.21 3.31 -16.12
N ARG A 99 -5.47 4.39 -15.37
CA ARG A 99 -5.96 5.66 -15.93
C ARG A 99 -5.00 6.24 -16.96
N LYS A 100 -3.71 6.33 -16.62
CA LYS A 100 -2.67 6.84 -17.55
C LYS A 100 -2.59 6.04 -18.86
N LEU A 101 -2.77 4.72 -18.80
CA LEU A 101 -2.76 3.86 -19.98
C LEU A 101 -4.06 3.98 -20.79
N GLU A 102 -5.22 4.05 -20.13
CA GLU A 102 -6.53 4.25 -20.77
C GLU A 102 -6.58 5.60 -21.52
N GLU A 103 -6.03 6.66 -20.94
CA GLU A 103 -5.89 7.98 -21.58
C GLU A 103 -5.03 7.93 -22.87
N GLN A 104 -4.06 7.01 -22.94
CA GLN A 104 -3.25 6.75 -24.13
C GLN A 104 -3.91 5.76 -25.11
N GLY A 105 -5.12 5.29 -24.82
CA GLY A 105 -5.90 4.41 -25.68
C GLY A 105 -5.53 2.93 -25.60
N PHE A 106 -4.95 2.49 -24.49
CA PHE A 106 -4.81 1.06 -24.16
C PHE A 106 -6.12 0.51 -23.59
N GLN A 107 -6.37 -0.78 -23.82
CA GLN A 107 -7.45 -1.53 -23.18
C GLN A 107 -6.88 -2.19 -21.93
N VAL A 108 -7.23 -1.65 -20.75
CA VAL A 108 -6.66 -2.10 -19.49
C VAL A 108 -7.61 -3.04 -18.76
N THR A 109 -7.08 -4.18 -18.29
CA THR A 109 -7.73 -5.06 -17.32
C THR A 109 -7.01 -4.94 -15.99
N LEU A 110 -7.61 -4.26 -15.02
CA LEU A 110 -7.09 -4.10 -13.66
C LEU A 110 -7.74 -5.12 -12.72
N SER A 111 -6.93 -5.90 -11.98
CA SER A 111 -7.45 -6.90 -11.03
C SER A 111 -6.52 -7.10 -9.84
N ALA A 112 -7.09 -7.34 -8.66
CA ALA A 112 -6.35 -7.96 -7.55
C ALA A 112 -5.91 -9.38 -7.96
N MET A 113 -4.77 -9.84 -7.47
CA MET A 113 -4.21 -11.15 -7.84
C MET A 113 -5.10 -12.33 -7.43
N ASN A 114 -5.77 -12.27 -6.28
CA ASN A 114 -6.70 -13.31 -5.82
C ASN A 114 -7.99 -13.39 -6.64
N SER A 115 -8.37 -12.30 -7.32
CA SER A 115 -9.56 -12.24 -8.18
C SER A 115 -9.26 -12.62 -9.64
N PHE A 116 -7.98 -12.66 -10.00
CA PHE A 116 -7.54 -13.01 -11.35
C PHE A 116 -7.61 -14.51 -11.59
N LYS A 117 -8.26 -14.93 -12.68
CA LYS A 117 -8.38 -16.35 -13.05
C LYS A 117 -7.10 -16.83 -13.75
N PRO A 118 -6.31 -17.75 -13.15
CA PRO A 118 -5.02 -18.13 -13.72
C PRO A 118 -5.11 -18.85 -15.07
N THR A 119 -6.28 -19.40 -15.42
CA THR A 119 -6.55 -20.04 -16.72
C THR A 119 -6.46 -19.06 -17.89
N VAL A 120 -6.60 -17.76 -17.65
CA VAL A 120 -6.50 -16.70 -18.67
C VAL A 120 -5.05 -16.30 -18.93
N LEU A 121 -4.13 -16.57 -18.00
CA LEU A 121 -2.74 -16.08 -18.04
C LEU A 121 -2.01 -16.41 -19.36
N LYS A 122 -2.24 -17.60 -19.93
CA LYS A 122 -1.62 -18.02 -21.20
C LYS A 122 -2.03 -17.15 -22.41
N LYS A 123 -3.16 -16.44 -22.31
CA LYS A 123 -3.67 -15.54 -23.36
C LYS A 123 -3.20 -14.09 -23.19
N VAL A 124 -2.59 -13.76 -22.05
CA VAL A 124 -2.15 -12.40 -21.76
C VAL A 124 -0.87 -12.11 -22.54
N GLU A 125 -0.85 -10.98 -23.26
CA GLU A 125 0.33 -10.54 -24.02
C GLU A 125 1.15 -9.48 -23.28
N ASN A 126 0.51 -8.58 -22.51
CA ASN A 126 1.18 -7.56 -21.72
C ASN A 126 0.68 -7.62 -20.27
N LEU A 127 1.59 -7.84 -19.35
CA LEU A 127 1.29 -8.02 -17.94
C LEU A 127 2.16 -7.12 -17.05
N LEU A 128 1.55 -6.22 -16.31
CA LEU A 128 2.22 -5.35 -15.35
C LEU A 128 1.85 -5.79 -13.94
N LEU A 129 2.85 -6.08 -13.10
CA LEU A 129 2.63 -6.46 -11.70
C LEU A 129 3.06 -5.33 -10.78
N LEU A 130 2.21 -5.00 -9.81
CA LEU A 130 2.56 -4.13 -8.69
C LEU A 130 2.38 -4.92 -7.40
N VAL A 131 3.46 -5.24 -6.69
CA VAL A 131 3.38 -6.12 -5.52
C VAL A 131 4.27 -5.64 -4.39
N SER A 132 3.72 -5.63 -3.18
CA SER A 132 4.46 -5.35 -1.95
C SER A 132 4.97 -6.63 -1.31
N THR A 133 6.07 -6.62 -0.56
CA THR A 133 6.53 -7.76 0.25
C THR A 133 6.15 -7.57 1.72
N HIS A 134 5.74 -8.64 2.41
CA HIS A 134 5.29 -8.63 3.80
C HIS A 134 6.10 -9.60 4.67
N GLY A 135 6.15 -9.33 5.98
CA GLY A 135 6.82 -10.18 6.97
C GLY A 135 8.26 -10.55 6.58
N GLU A 136 8.52 -11.86 6.50
CA GLU A 136 9.83 -12.45 6.22
C GLU A 136 10.00 -12.78 4.72
N GLY A 137 9.56 -11.87 3.83
CA GLY A 137 9.69 -12.03 2.38
C GLY A 137 8.43 -12.56 1.67
N ASP A 138 7.34 -12.74 2.41
CA ASP A 138 6.12 -13.37 1.93
C ASP A 138 5.27 -12.43 1.04
N PRO A 139 4.49 -13.01 0.09
CA PRO A 139 3.51 -12.25 -0.66
C PRO A 139 2.37 -11.74 0.25
N PRO A 140 1.74 -10.60 -0.09
CA PRO A 140 0.52 -10.14 0.56
C PRO A 140 -0.59 -11.18 0.44
N ASP A 141 -1.56 -11.15 1.35
CA ASP A 141 -2.65 -12.13 1.40
C ASP A 141 -3.38 -12.28 0.06
N ASN A 142 -3.67 -11.14 -0.60
CA ASN A 142 -4.34 -11.12 -1.90
C ASN A 142 -3.46 -11.53 -3.10
N ALA A 143 -2.18 -11.85 -2.89
CA ALA A 143 -1.24 -12.33 -3.90
C ALA A 143 -0.81 -13.79 -3.69
N ARG A 144 -0.96 -14.34 -2.48
CA ARG A 144 -0.45 -15.66 -2.10
C ARG A 144 -0.89 -16.78 -3.06
N ILE A 145 -2.18 -16.88 -3.37
CA ILE A 145 -2.72 -17.94 -4.24
C ILE A 145 -2.13 -17.84 -5.67
N PHE A 146 -1.99 -16.63 -6.20
CA PHE A 146 -1.42 -16.41 -7.52
C PHE A 146 0.08 -16.75 -7.54
N HIS A 147 0.80 -16.37 -6.49
CA HIS A 147 2.20 -16.74 -6.29
C HIS A 147 2.37 -18.27 -6.27
N GLU A 148 1.64 -18.99 -5.41
CA GLU A 148 1.67 -20.45 -5.32
C GLU A 148 1.34 -21.12 -6.67
N PHE A 149 0.37 -20.58 -7.41
CA PHE A 149 0.01 -21.08 -8.74
C PHE A 149 1.19 -21.04 -9.72
N LEU A 150 1.93 -19.92 -9.79
CA LEU A 150 3.07 -19.76 -10.71
C LEU A 150 4.22 -20.74 -10.40
N TYR A 151 4.41 -21.08 -9.13
CA TYR A 151 5.42 -22.06 -8.71
C TYR A 151 4.94 -23.51 -8.79
N SER A 152 3.63 -23.74 -9.00
CA SER A 152 3.08 -25.07 -9.17
C SER A 152 3.40 -25.69 -10.55
N LYS A 153 3.25 -27.02 -10.64
CA LYS A 153 3.33 -27.75 -11.93
C LYS A 153 2.20 -27.40 -12.92
N ARG A 154 1.20 -26.61 -12.49
CA ARG A 154 0.06 -26.20 -13.32
C ARG A 154 0.33 -24.90 -14.08
N ALA A 155 1.41 -24.18 -13.77
CA ALA A 155 1.76 -22.95 -14.45
C ALA A 155 2.05 -23.20 -15.95
N PRO A 156 1.42 -22.45 -16.87
CA PRO A 156 1.65 -22.61 -18.30
C PRO A 156 3.01 -21.98 -18.72
N GLN A 157 3.51 -22.38 -19.88
CA GLN A 157 4.57 -21.63 -20.57
C GLN A 157 4.00 -20.32 -21.15
N LEU A 158 4.76 -19.25 -21.05
CA LEU A 158 4.38 -17.85 -21.26
C LEU A 158 5.25 -17.18 -22.34
N GLU A 159 5.61 -17.90 -23.41
CA GLU A 159 6.53 -17.45 -24.47
C GLU A 159 6.11 -16.14 -25.18
N ASN A 160 4.80 -15.87 -25.21
CA ASN A 160 4.22 -14.68 -25.83
C ASN A 160 3.97 -13.54 -24.83
N LEU A 161 4.22 -13.77 -23.54
CA LEU A 161 3.98 -12.79 -22.49
C LEU A 161 5.13 -11.79 -22.43
N ARG A 162 4.79 -10.50 -22.45
CA ARG A 162 5.68 -9.41 -22.04
C ARG A 162 5.27 -8.93 -20.67
N PHE A 163 6.23 -8.68 -19.78
CA PHE A 163 5.90 -8.28 -18.42
C PHE A 163 6.87 -7.26 -17.82
N SER A 164 6.42 -6.56 -16.78
CA SER A 164 7.30 -5.78 -15.91
C SER A 164 6.74 -5.77 -14.49
N VAL A 165 7.61 -5.66 -13.50
CA VAL A 165 7.24 -5.73 -12.08
C VAL A 165 7.71 -4.47 -11.36
N LEU A 166 6.80 -3.84 -10.62
CA LEU A 166 7.10 -2.84 -9.62
C LEU A 166 6.97 -3.50 -8.24
N ALA A 167 8.09 -3.56 -7.51
CA ALA A 167 8.15 -4.17 -6.20
C ALA A 167 8.21 -3.08 -5.12
N LEU A 168 7.37 -3.17 -4.10
CA LEU A 168 7.40 -2.28 -2.93
C LEU A 168 7.93 -3.06 -1.73
N GLY A 169 8.91 -2.50 -1.03
CA GLY A 169 9.50 -3.10 0.16
C GLY A 169 10.15 -2.05 1.06
N ASP A 170 10.91 -2.52 2.05
CA ASP A 170 11.69 -1.69 2.96
C ASP A 170 13.10 -2.26 3.09
N THR A 171 14.11 -1.43 2.83
CA THR A 171 15.52 -1.85 2.87
C THR A 171 16.03 -2.20 4.27
N SER A 172 15.26 -1.89 5.33
CA SER A 172 15.57 -2.36 6.68
C SER A 172 15.26 -3.85 6.90
N TYR A 173 14.49 -4.48 6.00
CA TYR A 173 14.16 -5.89 6.07
C TYR A 173 15.16 -6.72 5.27
N GLU A 174 15.43 -7.95 5.75
CA GLU A 174 16.35 -8.88 5.09
C GLU A 174 15.89 -9.22 3.66
N PHE A 175 14.60 -9.47 3.49
CA PHE A 175 13.97 -9.87 2.23
C PHE A 175 13.38 -8.68 1.46
N PHE A 176 14.16 -7.60 1.31
CA PHE A 176 13.75 -6.40 0.58
C PHE A 176 13.20 -6.73 -0.83
N CYS A 177 11.94 -6.37 -1.11
CA CYS A 177 11.25 -6.59 -2.38
C CYS A 177 11.22 -8.06 -2.87
N GLN A 178 11.39 -9.03 -1.98
CA GLN A 178 11.56 -10.45 -2.32
C GLN A 178 10.44 -11.00 -3.20
N THR A 179 9.18 -10.75 -2.84
CA THR A 179 8.01 -11.17 -3.62
C THR A 179 8.05 -10.64 -5.06
N GLY A 180 8.44 -9.38 -5.24
CA GLY A 180 8.55 -8.79 -6.57
C GLY A 180 9.68 -9.41 -7.39
N LYS A 181 10.81 -9.74 -6.74
CA LYS A 181 11.93 -10.47 -7.36
C LYS A 181 11.50 -11.88 -7.78
N GLU A 182 10.73 -12.57 -6.95
CA GLU A 182 10.20 -13.91 -7.22
C GLU A 182 9.25 -13.90 -8.41
N PHE A 183 8.29 -12.98 -8.46
CA PHE A 183 7.41 -12.84 -9.62
C PHE A 183 8.20 -12.54 -10.90
N ASP A 184 9.13 -11.60 -10.85
CA ASP A 184 9.94 -11.21 -12.01
C ASP A 184 10.79 -12.37 -12.54
N GLN A 185 11.50 -13.07 -11.66
CA GLN A 185 12.30 -14.24 -12.02
C GLN A 185 11.40 -15.36 -12.55
N ARG A 186 10.29 -15.65 -11.87
CA ARG A 186 9.44 -16.78 -12.23
C ARG A 186 8.74 -16.59 -13.57
N LEU A 187 8.31 -15.37 -13.89
CA LEU A 187 7.70 -15.06 -15.19
C LEU A 187 8.71 -15.23 -16.34
N GLU A 188 9.98 -14.88 -16.13
CA GLU A 188 11.05 -15.15 -17.08
C GLU A 188 11.33 -16.65 -17.24
N GLU A 189 11.41 -17.41 -16.15
CA GLU A 189 11.61 -18.87 -16.18
C GLU A 189 10.50 -19.61 -16.95
N LEU A 190 9.28 -19.06 -16.91
CA LEU A 190 8.13 -19.58 -17.66
C LEU A 190 8.13 -19.13 -19.13
N GLY A 191 9.13 -18.37 -19.60
CA GLY A 191 9.31 -17.95 -20.99
C GLY A 191 8.84 -16.51 -21.30
N GLY A 192 8.35 -15.78 -20.30
CA GLY A 192 7.97 -14.38 -20.46
C GLY A 192 9.18 -13.48 -20.74
N LYS A 193 8.95 -12.36 -21.43
CA LYS A 193 9.98 -11.38 -21.78
C LYS A 193 9.78 -10.08 -21.00
N ARG A 194 10.84 -9.56 -20.38
CA ARG A 194 10.76 -8.26 -19.70
C ARG A 194 10.52 -7.15 -20.71
N LEU A 195 9.45 -6.39 -20.48
CA LEU A 195 9.07 -5.19 -21.22
C LEU A 195 9.91 -3.98 -20.77
N SER A 196 10.07 -3.85 -19.46
CA SER A 196 10.91 -2.86 -18.77
C SER A 196 11.53 -3.54 -17.55
N PRO A 197 12.75 -3.16 -17.12
CA PRO A 197 13.35 -3.72 -15.91
C PRO A 197 12.43 -3.62 -14.69
N ARG A 198 12.55 -4.59 -13.79
CA ARG A 198 11.92 -4.51 -12.47
C ARG A 198 12.51 -3.33 -11.71
N VAL A 199 11.65 -2.62 -10.96
CA VAL A 199 12.08 -1.56 -10.03
C VAL A 199 11.72 -1.98 -8.60
N ASP A 200 12.73 -2.00 -7.74
CA ASP A 200 12.62 -2.33 -6.31
C ASP A 200 12.55 -1.01 -5.52
N CYS A 201 11.40 -0.70 -4.94
CA CYS A 201 11.13 0.56 -4.26
C CYS A 201 11.24 0.44 -2.74
N ASP A 202 11.90 1.39 -2.09
CA ASP A 202 11.92 1.57 -0.62
C ASP A 202 10.70 2.42 -0.17
N LEU A 203 10.62 2.80 1.11
CA LEU A 203 9.49 3.54 1.69
C LEU A 203 9.19 4.89 1.00
N ASP A 204 10.21 5.58 0.46
CA ASP A 204 10.10 6.82 -0.31
C ASP A 204 9.98 6.57 -1.82
N TYR A 205 9.05 5.69 -2.19
CA TYR A 205 8.96 5.11 -3.53
C TYR A 205 8.52 6.06 -4.66
N ASP A 206 7.98 7.25 -4.38
CA ASP A 206 7.28 8.05 -5.39
C ASP A 206 8.12 8.37 -6.64
N ASP A 207 9.42 8.69 -6.46
CA ASP A 207 10.33 8.96 -7.58
C ASP A 207 10.60 7.68 -8.41
N SER A 208 10.85 6.55 -7.75
CA SER A 208 11.08 5.25 -8.41
C SER A 208 9.84 4.74 -9.15
N VAL A 209 8.66 4.99 -8.60
CA VAL A 209 7.38 4.68 -9.25
C VAL A 209 7.19 5.51 -10.51
N ALA A 210 7.48 6.81 -10.46
CA ALA A 210 7.39 7.68 -11.63
C ALA A 210 8.34 7.20 -12.74
N GLU A 211 9.60 6.88 -12.40
CA GLU A 211 10.57 6.32 -13.36
C GLU A 211 10.09 5.00 -13.98
N TRP A 212 9.52 4.09 -13.18
CA TRP A 212 8.98 2.83 -13.69
C TRP A 212 7.77 3.05 -14.59
N PHE A 213 6.86 3.97 -14.23
CA PHE A 213 5.68 4.32 -15.04
C PHE A 213 6.10 4.81 -16.43
N GLU A 214 7.04 5.75 -16.48
CA GLU A 214 7.57 6.26 -17.75
C GLU A 214 8.26 5.15 -18.57
N GLY A 215 9.02 4.28 -17.91
CA GLY A 215 9.68 3.14 -18.54
C GLY A 215 8.71 2.15 -19.19
N VAL A 216 7.66 1.73 -18.47
CA VAL A 216 6.68 0.77 -19.02
C VAL A 216 5.82 1.39 -20.10
N ILE A 217 5.37 2.64 -19.92
CA ILE A 217 4.57 3.37 -20.92
C ILE A 217 5.39 3.56 -22.19
N GLY A 218 6.65 3.98 -22.06
CA GLY A 218 7.58 4.11 -23.17
C GLY A 218 7.76 2.79 -23.93
N ALA A 219 8.01 1.68 -23.22
CA ALA A 219 8.22 0.37 -23.83
C ALA A 219 6.97 -0.20 -24.53
N LEU A 220 5.76 0.08 -24.01
CA LEU A 220 4.51 -0.26 -24.69
C LEU A 220 4.36 0.53 -26.00
N ASN A 221 4.74 1.81 -26.00
CA ASN A 221 4.62 2.69 -27.15
C ASN A 221 5.69 2.44 -28.23
N VAL A 222 6.91 2.01 -27.88
CA VAL A 222 8.00 1.74 -28.86
C VAL A 222 7.63 0.62 -29.85
N ASN A 223 6.75 -0.32 -29.47
CA ASN A 223 6.29 -1.39 -30.35
C ASN A 223 5.13 -0.99 -31.28
N LEU A 224 4.71 0.27 -31.23
CA LEU A 224 3.71 0.87 -32.11
C LEU A 224 4.43 1.97 -32.89
N ASN A 225 4.49 1.88 -34.23
CA ASN A 225 5.04 2.95 -35.06
C ASN A 225 4.33 4.29 -34.75
N ALA A 226 4.96 5.11 -33.89
CA ALA A 226 4.42 6.36 -33.42
C ALA A 226 4.97 7.51 -34.27
N PRO A 227 4.13 8.11 -35.12
CA PRO A 227 4.01 9.56 -35.04
C PRO A 227 2.56 9.99 -35.30
N ALA A 228 1.73 10.03 -34.25
CA ALA A 228 0.44 10.74 -34.31
C ALA A 228 -0.13 11.17 -32.93
N ILE A 229 0.50 10.80 -31.81
CA ILE A 229 -0.13 10.96 -30.48
C ILE A 229 0.43 12.16 -29.68
N ALA A 230 1.59 12.69 -30.08
CA ALA A 230 2.23 13.84 -29.40
C ALA A 230 1.40 15.15 -29.45
N ALA A 231 0.42 15.27 -30.34
CA ALA A 231 -0.38 16.49 -30.50
C ALA A 231 -1.68 16.51 -29.68
N LYS A 232 -2.13 15.39 -29.10
CA LYS A 232 -3.34 15.32 -28.26
C LYS A 232 -3.04 15.35 -26.75
N ALA A 233 -1.82 15.02 -26.35
CA ALA A 233 -1.41 15.02 -24.94
C ALA A 233 -1.29 16.43 -24.34
N VAL A 234 -1.05 17.46 -25.15
CA VAL A 234 -0.83 18.85 -24.70
C VAL A 234 -2.16 19.58 -24.40
N GLN A 235 -3.30 19.05 -24.84
CA GLN A 235 -4.62 19.68 -24.64
C GLN A 235 -5.45 19.01 -23.54
N ALA A 236 -5.03 17.84 -23.04
CA ALA A 236 -5.69 17.13 -21.95
C ALA A 236 -5.06 17.44 -20.57
N SER A 237 -3.87 18.06 -20.54
CA SER A 237 -3.17 18.43 -19.31
C SER A 237 -3.80 19.61 -18.57
N GLU A 238 -4.65 20.41 -19.22
CA GLU A 238 -5.30 21.58 -18.59
C GLU A 238 -6.66 21.25 -17.93
N ASP A 239 -7.33 20.15 -18.32
CA ASP A 239 -8.61 19.74 -17.71
C ASP A 239 -8.46 18.71 -16.57
N ALA A 240 -7.31 18.02 -16.49
CA ALA A 240 -7.04 16.97 -15.51
C ALA A 240 -6.57 17.47 -14.13
N GLU A 241 -6.28 18.77 -13.98
CA GLU A 241 -5.83 19.39 -12.71
C GLU A 241 -6.93 19.50 -11.65
N SER A 242 -8.15 19.02 -11.92
CA SER A 242 -9.33 19.32 -11.12
C SER A 242 -9.72 18.31 -10.03
N GLN A 243 -8.96 17.23 -9.79
CA GLN A 243 -9.26 16.25 -8.71
C GLN A 243 -8.04 15.56 -8.05
N GLU A 244 -6.85 16.15 -8.04
CA GLU A 244 -5.80 15.62 -7.15
C GLU A 244 -6.02 16.12 -5.70
N PRO A 245 -5.88 15.25 -4.68
CA PRO A 245 -5.98 15.70 -3.30
C PRO A 245 -4.90 16.74 -3.04
N LEU A 246 -5.29 17.89 -2.46
CA LEU A 246 -4.40 19.03 -2.20
C LEU A 246 -3.17 18.62 -1.37
N TYR A 247 -3.35 17.66 -0.47
CA TYR A 247 -2.30 17.14 0.40
C TYR A 247 -2.02 15.67 0.10
N THR A 248 -0.74 15.35 -0.07
CA THR A 248 -0.25 14.02 -0.44
C THR A 248 1.00 13.68 0.38
N ARG A 249 1.56 12.49 0.19
CA ARG A 249 2.86 12.12 0.76
C ARG A 249 3.95 13.15 0.42
N ASN A 250 3.99 13.63 -0.82
CA ASN A 250 5.00 14.61 -1.27
C ASN A 250 4.64 16.06 -0.96
N ASN A 251 3.41 16.32 -0.49
CA ASN A 251 2.95 17.63 -0.06
C ASN A 251 2.09 17.47 1.22
N PRO A 252 2.72 17.17 2.37
CA PRO A 252 1.98 16.88 3.60
C PRO A 252 1.30 18.14 4.16
N PHE A 253 0.13 17.96 4.76
CA PHE A 253 -0.58 19.02 5.49
C PHE A 253 0.08 19.25 6.84
N LYS A 254 0.30 20.51 7.24
CA LYS A 254 0.82 20.83 8.58
C LYS A 254 -0.35 20.94 9.55
N ALA A 255 -0.69 19.84 10.20
CA ALA A 255 -1.79 19.78 11.15
C ALA A 255 -1.36 20.32 12.51
N GLU A 256 -2.16 21.19 13.09
CA GLU A 256 -1.98 21.66 14.47
C GLU A 256 -2.29 20.55 15.46
N VAL A 257 -1.45 20.43 16.50
CA VAL A 257 -1.66 19.48 17.60
C VAL A 257 -2.62 20.12 18.59
N LEU A 258 -3.79 19.51 18.74
CA LEU A 258 -4.85 19.97 19.65
C LEU A 258 -4.64 19.44 21.07
N GLU A 259 -4.31 18.15 21.18
CA GLU A 259 -4.13 17.45 22.45
C GLU A 259 -3.00 16.43 22.35
N ASN A 260 -2.28 16.22 23.45
CA ASN A 260 -1.23 15.20 23.57
C ASN A 260 -1.21 14.62 24.98
N LEU A 261 -2.04 13.60 25.20
CA LEU A 261 -2.30 13.03 26.52
C LEU A 261 -1.59 11.67 26.68
N ASN A 262 -0.89 11.47 27.80
CA ASN A 262 -0.43 10.12 28.15
C ASN A 262 -1.60 9.30 28.71
N LEU A 263 -1.95 8.21 28.02
CA LEU A 263 -3.02 7.28 28.40
C LEU A 263 -2.62 6.31 29.51
N ASN A 264 -1.31 6.13 29.73
CA ASN A 264 -0.84 5.23 30.78
C ASN A 264 -0.98 5.89 32.16
N GLY A 265 -1.39 5.08 33.14
CA GLY A 265 -1.46 5.47 34.53
C GLY A 265 -0.09 5.69 35.17
N ARG A 266 -0.06 6.44 36.26
CA ARG A 266 1.17 6.75 37.00
C ARG A 266 1.90 5.46 37.42
N GLY A 267 3.18 5.38 37.07
CA GLY A 267 4.04 4.23 37.41
C GLY A 267 4.08 3.12 36.36
N SER A 268 3.41 3.29 35.20
CA SER A 268 3.63 2.42 34.05
C SER A 268 5.09 2.46 33.59
N ASP A 269 5.59 1.32 33.09
CA ASP A 269 6.85 1.23 32.34
C ASP A 269 6.68 1.54 30.84
N ARG A 270 5.47 1.99 30.45
CA ARG A 270 5.09 2.40 29.10
C ARG A 270 4.58 3.83 29.08
N GLU A 271 4.68 4.42 27.90
CA GLU A 271 4.07 5.70 27.58
C GLU A 271 3.37 5.56 26.23
N THR A 272 2.05 5.72 26.25
CA THR A 272 1.20 5.63 25.07
C THR A 272 0.40 6.92 25.00
N ARG A 273 0.68 7.72 23.98
CA ARG A 273 0.08 9.02 23.77
C ARG A 273 -1.19 8.91 22.94
N HIS A 274 -2.24 9.59 23.38
CA HIS A 274 -3.34 10.01 22.55
C HIS A 274 -2.98 11.36 21.95
N LEU A 275 -2.95 11.46 20.64
CA LEU A 275 -2.74 12.73 19.95
C LEU A 275 -3.99 13.08 19.16
N GLU A 276 -4.44 14.33 19.26
CA GLU A 276 -5.51 14.88 18.44
C GLU A 276 -4.91 15.95 17.52
N LEU A 277 -5.17 15.86 16.22
CA LEU A 277 -4.62 16.76 15.22
C LEU A 277 -5.76 17.44 14.45
N SER A 278 -5.68 18.76 14.29
CA SER A 278 -6.65 19.52 13.52
C SER A 278 -6.46 19.27 12.01
N LEU A 279 -7.57 19.04 11.33
CA LEU A 279 -7.70 19.00 9.87
C LEU A 279 -8.43 20.24 9.34
N GLU A 280 -8.71 21.24 10.17
CA GLU A 280 -9.46 22.43 9.77
C GLU A 280 -8.80 23.12 8.57
N GLY A 281 -9.61 23.47 7.56
CA GLY A 281 -9.14 24.12 6.34
C GLY A 281 -8.34 23.23 5.38
N SER A 282 -8.13 21.94 5.70
CA SER A 282 -7.38 21.03 4.84
C SER A 282 -8.24 20.37 3.74
N ASN A 283 -9.56 20.27 3.96
CA ASN A 283 -10.49 19.44 3.19
C ASN A 283 -10.10 17.95 3.14
N ILE A 284 -9.24 17.50 4.06
CA ILE A 284 -8.87 16.10 4.19
C ILE A 284 -10.04 15.35 4.84
N GLN A 285 -10.40 14.23 4.24
CA GLN A 285 -11.36 13.28 4.79
C GLN A 285 -10.71 11.92 4.93
N PHE A 286 -11.21 11.13 5.87
CA PHE A 286 -10.74 9.76 6.11
C PHE A 286 -11.89 8.90 6.61
N GLU A 287 -11.72 7.60 6.50
CA GLU A 287 -12.67 6.60 6.97
C GLU A 287 -12.04 5.72 8.05
N PRO A 288 -12.86 5.16 8.96
CA PRO A 288 -12.38 4.18 9.92
C PRO A 288 -11.53 3.09 9.26
N GLY A 289 -10.37 2.79 9.88
CA GLY A 289 -9.40 1.82 9.37
C GLY A 289 -8.37 2.39 8.38
N ASP A 290 -8.47 3.66 8.01
CA ASP A 290 -7.36 4.38 7.36
C ASP A 290 -6.18 4.59 8.32
N ALA A 291 -5.01 4.87 7.76
CA ALA A 291 -3.82 5.24 8.50
C ALA A 291 -3.42 6.68 8.23
N LEU A 292 -2.76 7.31 9.21
CA LEU A 292 -2.15 8.63 9.07
C LEU A 292 -0.63 8.48 8.99
N GLY A 293 -0.02 9.03 7.95
CA GLY A 293 1.42 9.18 7.86
C GLY A 293 1.85 10.48 8.54
N VAL A 294 2.78 10.38 9.49
CA VAL A 294 3.38 11.53 10.19
C VAL A 294 4.85 11.61 9.81
N TYR A 295 5.29 12.76 9.31
CA TYR A 295 6.71 13.03 9.09
C TYR A 295 7.37 13.49 10.39
N PRO A 296 8.34 12.73 10.93
CA PRO A 296 8.96 13.10 12.18
C PRO A 296 10.21 13.95 11.97
N GLU A 297 10.77 14.42 13.08
CA GLU A 297 12.12 14.99 13.12
C GLU A 297 13.06 14.07 13.88
N ASN A 298 14.30 13.93 13.41
CA ASN A 298 15.34 13.25 14.18
C ASN A 298 15.61 13.97 15.51
N HIS A 299 16.23 13.27 16.46
CA HIS A 299 16.57 13.89 17.74
C HIS A 299 17.75 14.85 17.56
N PRO A 300 17.65 16.12 18.01
CA PRO A 300 18.70 17.11 17.85
C PRO A 300 20.04 16.66 18.42
N GLU A 301 20.03 15.97 19.57
CA GLU A 301 21.28 15.49 20.20
C GLU A 301 22.00 14.43 19.34
N LEU A 302 21.27 13.53 18.67
CA LEU A 302 21.90 12.55 17.78
C LEU A 302 22.48 13.23 16.55
N VAL A 303 21.76 14.21 15.97
CA VAL A 303 22.24 15.02 14.85
C VAL A 303 23.52 15.75 15.23
N ASP A 304 23.51 16.45 16.37
CA ASP A 304 24.64 17.22 16.85
C ASP A 304 25.84 16.32 17.21
N ALA A 305 25.60 15.12 17.76
CA ALA A 305 26.63 14.12 18.02
C ALA A 305 27.28 13.57 16.74
N ILE A 306 26.49 13.34 15.67
CA ILE A 306 27.00 12.90 14.36
C ILE A 306 27.88 13.98 13.74
N ILE A 307 27.39 15.23 13.68
CA ILE A 307 28.13 16.38 13.14
C ILE A 307 29.44 16.57 13.90
N HIS A 308 29.40 16.50 15.23
CA HIS A 308 30.58 16.61 16.08
C HIS A 308 31.59 15.49 15.84
N THR A 309 31.13 14.23 15.78
CA THR A 309 32.00 13.05 15.58
C THR A 309 32.72 13.10 14.23
N MET A 310 32.05 13.59 13.19
CA MET A 310 32.65 13.75 11.85
C MET A 310 33.48 15.03 11.69
N GLY A 311 33.42 15.95 12.65
CA GLY A 311 34.09 17.25 12.55
C GLY A 311 33.53 18.14 11.44
N TRP A 312 32.26 17.98 11.07
CA TRP A 312 31.60 18.78 10.04
C TRP A 312 31.10 20.12 10.56
N ASN A 313 30.91 21.08 9.66
CA ASN A 313 30.27 22.34 10.00
C ASN A 313 28.74 22.23 9.80
N PRO A 314 27.90 22.49 10.83
CA PRO A 314 26.45 22.36 10.73
C PRO A 314 25.80 23.25 9.67
N SER A 315 26.48 24.32 9.25
CA SER A 315 26.00 25.28 8.23
C SER A 315 26.48 24.95 6.81
N ASP A 316 27.24 23.86 6.62
CA ASP A 316 27.66 23.43 5.28
C ASP A 316 26.43 23.14 4.43
N LYS A 317 26.48 23.59 3.16
CA LYS A 317 25.41 23.32 2.21
C LYS A 317 25.50 21.89 1.72
N VAL A 318 24.41 21.15 1.86
CA VAL A 318 24.29 19.77 1.40
C VAL A 318 22.94 19.58 0.71
N PRO A 319 22.82 18.61 -0.22
CA PRO A 319 21.54 18.30 -0.84
C PRO A 319 20.54 17.77 0.19
N PHE A 320 19.28 18.15 0.04
CA PHE A 320 18.12 17.58 0.75
C PHE A 320 17.45 16.47 -0.05
N ASN A 321 17.65 16.46 -1.37
CA ASN A 321 17.12 15.45 -2.26
C ASN A 321 17.91 15.37 -3.58
N LYS A 322 17.53 14.42 -4.44
CA LYS A 322 18.13 14.22 -5.77
C LYS A 322 17.69 15.28 -6.80
N LYS A 323 16.70 16.12 -6.48
CA LYS A 323 16.13 17.14 -7.38
C LYS A 323 16.88 18.48 -7.31
N GLY A 324 17.88 18.59 -6.44
CA GLY A 324 18.76 19.75 -6.35
C GLY A 324 18.39 20.76 -5.28
N ASP A 325 17.43 20.45 -4.40
CA ASP A 325 17.20 21.26 -3.20
C ASP A 325 18.38 21.08 -2.24
N GLU A 326 18.87 22.19 -1.68
CA GLU A 326 20.03 22.20 -0.79
C GLU A 326 19.78 23.14 0.39
N GLY A 327 20.38 22.82 1.54
CA GLY A 327 20.36 23.68 2.71
C GLY A 327 21.40 23.25 3.75
N ALA A 328 21.23 23.68 5.00
CA ALA A 328 22.22 23.43 6.04
C ALA A 328 22.30 21.95 6.41
N LEU A 329 23.51 21.42 6.63
CA LEU A 329 23.75 20.03 7.06
C LEU A 329 22.90 19.63 8.26
N ARG A 330 22.80 20.51 9.26
CA ARG A 330 22.00 20.22 10.46
C ARG A 330 20.52 20.05 10.13
N GLU A 331 19.98 20.85 9.21
CA GLU A 331 18.59 20.73 8.74
C GLU A 331 18.38 19.45 7.93
N ALA A 332 19.34 19.11 7.05
CA ALA A 332 19.34 17.86 6.29
C ALA A 332 19.21 16.63 7.19
N LEU A 333 20.07 16.53 8.21
CA LEU A 333 20.06 15.41 9.14
C LEU A 333 18.87 15.45 10.11
N LEU A 334 18.28 16.62 10.35
CA LEU A 334 17.12 16.75 11.24
C LEU A 334 15.82 16.28 10.57
N HIS A 335 15.59 16.63 9.30
CA HIS A 335 14.29 16.45 8.65
C HIS A 335 14.30 15.55 7.41
N HIS A 336 15.44 15.41 6.73
CA HIS A 336 15.45 14.85 5.38
C HIS A 336 16.01 13.43 5.29
N TYR A 337 16.91 13.04 6.21
CA TYR A 337 17.63 11.76 6.12
C TYR A 337 17.40 10.84 7.32
N GLU A 338 17.33 9.55 7.04
CA GLU A 338 17.30 8.49 8.07
C GLU A 338 18.70 8.31 8.68
N ILE A 339 18.79 8.43 10.00
CA ILE A 339 20.05 8.32 10.75
C ILE A 339 19.98 7.30 11.89
N THR A 340 18.81 6.71 12.14
CA THR A 340 18.58 5.77 13.26
C THR A 340 18.55 4.31 12.84
N VAL A 341 18.30 4.03 11.56
CA VAL A 341 18.26 2.67 11.01
C VAL A 341 19.43 2.44 10.08
N LEU A 342 20.27 1.47 10.41
CA LEU A 342 21.30 0.97 9.50
C LEU A 342 20.70 -0.06 8.53
N THR A 343 21.07 0.02 7.26
CA THR A 343 20.67 -0.94 6.23
C THR A 343 21.89 -1.49 5.50
N LYS A 344 21.80 -2.71 4.97
CA LYS A 344 22.90 -3.28 4.18
C LYS A 344 23.32 -2.38 3.00
N PRO A 345 22.39 -1.82 2.20
CA PRO A 345 22.76 -0.87 1.14
C PRO A 345 23.52 0.36 1.67
N LEU A 346 23.14 0.90 2.83
CA LEU A 346 23.87 2.01 3.45
C LEU A 346 25.31 1.61 3.77
N LEU A 347 25.53 0.46 4.41
CA LEU A 347 26.88 0.00 4.76
C LEU A 347 27.74 -0.25 3.51
N GLU A 348 27.16 -0.81 2.44
CA GLU A 348 27.84 -1.02 1.15
C GLU A 348 28.28 0.29 0.49
N GLN A 349 27.48 1.36 0.57
CA GLN A 349 27.85 2.67 0.06
C GLN A 349 28.85 3.37 1.00
N ALA A 350 28.66 3.25 2.31
CA ALA A 350 29.55 3.81 3.32
C ALA A 350 30.96 3.22 3.23
N ALA A 351 31.10 1.94 2.90
CA ALA A 351 32.40 1.30 2.68
C ALA A 351 33.26 2.00 1.60
N LYS A 352 32.62 2.67 0.63
CA LYS A 352 33.32 3.45 -0.42
C LYS A 352 33.82 4.80 0.08
N LEU A 353 33.32 5.25 1.23
CA LEU A 353 33.68 6.51 1.90
C LEU A 353 34.52 6.27 3.15
N SER A 354 34.83 5.03 3.51
CA SER A 354 35.67 4.71 4.67
C SER A 354 37.08 4.34 4.21
N ALA A 355 38.10 4.82 4.92
CA ALA A 355 39.47 4.36 4.73
C ALA A 355 39.76 3.02 5.46
N SER A 356 38.80 2.52 6.25
CA SER A 356 38.95 1.33 7.08
C SER A 356 38.61 0.05 6.30
N SER A 357 39.53 -0.93 6.29
CA SER A 357 39.25 -2.25 5.70
C SER A 357 38.18 -3.03 6.48
N LYS A 358 37.95 -2.70 7.75
CA LYS A 358 37.04 -3.43 8.64
C LYS A 358 35.59 -3.43 8.14
N LEU A 359 35.11 -2.32 7.56
CA LEU A 359 33.75 -2.25 7.04
C LEU A 359 33.60 -3.13 5.80
N SER A 360 34.58 -3.08 4.90
CA SER A 360 34.65 -3.96 3.73
C SER A 360 34.76 -5.44 4.13
N GLU A 361 35.50 -5.75 5.18
CA GLU A 361 35.58 -7.10 5.75
C GLU A 361 34.24 -7.55 6.36
N LEU A 362 33.48 -6.67 7.02
CA LEU A 362 32.16 -7.01 7.56
C LEU A 362 31.13 -7.29 6.45
N LEU A 363 31.29 -6.66 5.28
CA LEU A 363 30.43 -6.84 4.11
C LEU A 363 30.76 -8.10 3.29
N ALA A 364 31.77 -8.88 3.68
CA ALA A 364 32.13 -10.11 2.99
C ALA A 364 30.97 -11.13 3.01
N LEU A 365 30.80 -11.87 1.91
CA LEU A 365 29.66 -12.80 1.72
C LEU A 365 29.58 -13.89 2.80
N ASP A 366 30.72 -14.32 3.33
CA ASP A 366 30.84 -15.31 4.39
C ASP A 366 30.54 -14.77 5.80
N ARG A 367 30.32 -13.45 5.94
CA ARG A 367 30.05 -12.76 7.22
C ARG A 367 28.64 -12.15 7.31
N ALA A 368 27.70 -12.65 6.50
CA ALA A 368 26.32 -12.16 6.48
C ALA A 368 25.64 -12.16 7.87
N SER A 369 25.88 -13.17 8.70
CA SER A 369 25.34 -13.23 10.06
C SER A 369 25.90 -12.13 10.97
N GLU A 370 27.21 -11.87 10.88
CA GLU A 370 27.87 -10.81 11.66
C GLU A 370 27.39 -9.43 11.22
N LEU A 371 27.19 -9.21 9.92
CA LEU A 371 26.60 -7.98 9.39
C LEU A 371 25.19 -7.76 9.94
N LYS A 372 24.35 -8.81 9.98
CA LYS A 372 22.99 -8.74 10.52
C LYS A 372 23.00 -8.40 12.02
N GLU A 373 23.86 -9.05 12.79
CA GLU A 373 24.05 -8.76 14.22
C GLU A 373 24.59 -7.35 14.45
N TYR A 374 25.47 -6.87 13.58
CA TYR A 374 26.00 -5.51 13.66
C TYR A 374 24.91 -4.46 13.47
N ILE A 375 24.10 -4.60 12.42
CA ILE A 375 23.01 -3.66 12.09
C ILE A 375 21.98 -3.57 13.23
N GLN A 376 21.70 -4.68 13.91
CA GLN A 376 20.65 -4.75 14.91
C GLN A 376 20.92 -3.81 16.11
N GLY A 377 20.04 -2.82 16.29
CA GLY A 377 20.08 -1.89 17.42
C GLY A 377 21.18 -0.83 17.35
N ARG A 378 21.86 -0.69 16.19
CA ARG A 378 22.83 0.38 15.93
C ARG A 378 22.24 1.44 15.01
N ASP A 379 22.74 2.66 15.17
CA ASP A 379 22.39 3.83 14.34
C ASP A 379 23.63 4.38 13.60
N LEU A 380 23.44 5.47 12.87
CA LEU A 380 24.52 6.10 12.09
C LEU A 380 25.71 6.55 12.95
N LEU A 381 25.47 6.96 14.20
CA LEU A 381 26.54 7.38 15.11
C LEU A 381 27.45 6.19 15.48
N ASP A 382 26.91 4.98 15.68
CA ASP A 382 27.74 3.79 15.90
C ASP A 382 28.60 3.49 14.69
N LEU A 383 27.99 3.52 13.49
CA LEU A 383 28.68 3.25 12.24
C LEU A 383 29.89 4.17 12.09
N ILE A 384 29.70 5.48 12.27
CA ILE A 384 30.78 6.44 12.07
C ILE A 384 31.88 6.35 13.13
N GLN A 385 31.55 5.93 14.36
CA GLN A 385 32.52 5.72 15.43
C GLN A 385 33.35 4.45 15.18
N ASP A 386 32.69 3.34 14.82
CA ASP A 386 33.30 2.02 14.69
C ASP A 386 34.24 1.90 13.48
N PHE A 387 33.94 2.61 12.39
CA PHE A 387 34.66 2.48 11.10
C PHE A 387 35.40 3.76 10.65
N SER A 388 35.78 4.60 11.60
CA SER A 388 36.68 5.73 11.35
C SER A 388 38.08 5.27 10.87
N PRO A 389 38.84 6.11 10.12
CA PRO A 389 38.47 7.43 9.62
C PRO A 389 37.66 7.38 8.31
N TRP A 390 36.88 8.45 8.09
CA TRP A 390 36.03 8.63 6.91
C TRP A 390 36.65 9.62 5.93
N GLU A 391 36.45 9.34 4.64
CA GLU A 391 36.84 10.18 3.52
C GLU A 391 35.60 10.83 2.88
N GLY A 392 35.74 12.07 2.45
CA GLY A 392 34.68 12.82 1.76
C GLY A 392 34.03 13.93 2.59
N SER A 393 33.28 14.78 1.89
CA SER A 393 32.57 15.91 2.52
C SER A 393 31.24 15.45 3.11
N ALA A 394 30.66 16.27 4.00
CA ALA A 394 29.29 16.08 4.49
C ALA A 394 28.29 15.95 3.33
N SER A 395 28.48 16.73 2.26
CA SER A 395 27.65 16.66 1.05
C SER A 395 27.74 15.31 0.34
N ASN A 396 28.91 14.66 0.32
CA ASN A 396 29.02 13.30 -0.25
C ASN A 396 28.33 12.29 0.65
N PHE A 397 28.50 12.43 1.96
CA PHE A 397 27.98 11.46 2.92
C PHE A 397 26.44 11.45 2.99
N VAL A 398 25.78 12.60 2.96
CA VAL A 398 24.30 12.61 3.00
C VAL A 398 23.66 11.93 1.77
N THR A 399 24.37 11.83 0.64
CA THR A 399 23.83 11.20 -0.58
C THR A 399 23.69 9.68 -0.50
N ILE A 400 24.36 9.04 0.46
CA ILE A 400 24.23 7.59 0.70
C ILE A 400 23.14 7.25 1.72
N LEU A 401 22.64 8.26 2.44
CA LEU A 401 21.54 8.10 3.38
C LEU A 401 20.22 8.04 2.61
N ARG A 402 19.30 7.18 3.06
CA ARG A 402 17.92 7.19 2.53
C ARG A 402 17.14 8.36 3.11
N LYS A 403 16.07 8.78 2.44
CA LYS A 403 15.18 9.83 2.97
C LYS A 403 14.54 9.36 4.28
N LEU A 404 14.30 10.30 5.20
CA LEU A 404 13.56 10.03 6.43
C LEU A 404 12.11 9.67 6.08
N PRO A 405 11.65 8.43 6.34
CA PRO A 405 10.29 8.03 5.99
C PRO A 405 9.28 8.61 6.98
N ALA A 406 8.06 8.85 6.52
CA ALA A 406 6.93 9.07 7.41
C ALA A 406 6.60 7.79 8.18
N ARG A 407 6.09 7.92 9.41
CA ARG A 407 5.58 6.80 10.19
C ARG A 407 4.06 6.71 10.07
N LEU A 408 3.56 5.54 9.73
CA LEU A 408 2.13 5.26 9.66
C LEU A 408 1.58 4.87 11.03
N TYR A 409 0.41 5.40 11.35
CA TYR A 409 -0.37 5.07 12.53
C TYR A 409 -1.81 4.80 12.13
N SER A 410 -2.41 3.71 12.61
CA SER A 410 -3.84 3.46 12.42
C SER A 410 -4.63 4.57 13.11
N ILE A 411 -5.58 5.17 12.38
CA ILE A 411 -6.38 6.29 12.89
C ILE A 411 -7.31 5.80 14.01
N ALA A 412 -7.35 6.56 15.11
CA ALA A 412 -8.07 6.22 16.34
C ALA A 412 -9.38 7.00 16.55
N SER A 413 -9.80 7.80 15.57
CA SER A 413 -11.08 8.51 15.55
C SER A 413 -11.92 8.19 14.33
N SER A 414 -13.23 8.41 14.40
CA SER A 414 -14.09 8.52 13.21
C SER A 414 -14.19 9.98 12.78
N TYR A 415 -14.09 10.26 11.47
CA TYR A 415 -14.34 11.59 10.92
C TYR A 415 -15.78 12.04 11.10
N LYS A 416 -16.76 11.11 11.15
CA LYS A 416 -18.16 11.46 11.39
C LYS A 416 -18.39 11.89 12.84
N ALA A 417 -17.74 11.21 13.78
CA ALA A 417 -17.84 11.52 15.20
C ALA A 417 -17.01 12.77 15.58
N ASN A 418 -15.88 12.99 14.91
CA ASN A 418 -14.97 14.11 15.15
C ASN A 418 -14.63 14.80 13.81
N PRO A 419 -15.56 15.61 13.25
CA PRO A 419 -15.31 16.33 12.02
C PRO A 419 -14.09 17.24 12.16
N ASP A 420 -13.26 17.25 11.12
CA ASP A 420 -12.05 18.07 11.04
C ASP A 420 -10.99 17.78 12.14
N GLU A 421 -11.04 16.61 12.78
CA GLU A 421 -10.06 16.14 13.75
C GLU A 421 -9.62 14.70 13.45
N VAL A 422 -8.33 14.39 13.60
CA VAL A 422 -7.80 13.02 13.45
C VAL A 422 -6.99 12.62 14.67
N HIS A 423 -7.33 11.47 15.26
CA HIS A 423 -6.72 11.03 16.52
C HIS A 423 -5.77 9.86 16.28
N LEU A 424 -4.68 9.80 17.03
CA LEU A 424 -3.69 8.72 17.00
C LEU A 424 -3.50 8.09 18.38
N THR A 425 -3.08 6.83 18.38
CA THR A 425 -2.60 6.13 19.59
C THR A 425 -1.15 5.71 19.40
N VAL A 426 -0.22 6.47 19.97
CA VAL A 426 1.22 6.35 19.70
C VAL A 426 1.97 5.85 20.93
N ARG A 427 2.51 4.63 20.89
CA ARG A 427 3.41 4.14 21.95
C ARG A 427 4.82 4.64 21.72
N ALA A 428 5.39 5.33 22.71
CA ALA A 428 6.77 5.75 22.69
C ALA A 428 7.70 4.53 22.74
N VAL A 429 8.61 4.43 21.76
CA VAL A 429 9.59 3.35 21.67
C VAL A 429 10.90 3.84 22.29
N ARG A 430 11.34 3.16 23.36
CA ARG A 430 12.62 3.39 24.03
C ARG A 430 13.23 2.05 24.42
N TYR A 431 14.53 1.88 24.23
CA TYR A 431 15.26 0.66 24.59
C TYR A 431 16.75 0.95 24.74
N GLU A 432 17.48 0.09 25.45
CA GLU A 432 18.95 0.18 25.53
C GLU A 432 19.57 -0.79 24.52
N ALA A 433 20.53 -0.33 23.73
CA ALA A 433 21.31 -1.19 22.85
C ALA A 433 22.73 -0.64 22.65
N HIS A 434 23.72 -1.54 22.76
CA HIS A 434 25.15 -1.24 22.61
C HIS A 434 25.62 -0.10 23.52
N GLY A 435 25.15 -0.08 24.78
CA GLY A 435 25.55 0.89 25.80
C GLY A 435 24.98 2.30 25.58
N ARG A 436 24.01 2.47 24.69
CA ARG A 436 23.27 3.73 24.48
C ARG A 436 21.78 3.52 24.59
N GLU A 437 21.09 4.54 25.09
CA GLU A 437 19.64 4.64 24.97
C GLU A 437 19.26 4.89 23.50
N ARG A 438 18.26 4.16 23.04
CA ARG A 438 17.70 4.21 21.70
C ARG A 438 16.23 4.57 21.79
N TYR A 439 15.74 5.19 20.73
CA TYR A 439 14.37 5.67 20.65
C TYR A 439 13.80 5.47 19.25
N GLY A 440 12.48 5.38 19.15
CA GLY A 440 11.78 5.45 17.87
C GLY A 440 11.56 6.91 17.48
N VAL A 441 12.11 7.33 16.34
CA VAL A 441 12.14 8.73 15.87
C VAL A 441 10.78 9.41 16.00
N CYS A 442 9.76 8.91 15.31
CA CYS A 442 8.42 9.52 15.33
C CYS A 442 7.75 9.42 16.70
N SER A 443 7.82 8.26 17.35
CA SER A 443 7.11 8.03 18.60
C SER A 443 7.63 8.90 19.75
N VAL A 444 8.94 9.12 19.82
CA VAL A 444 9.56 9.98 20.85
C VAL A 444 9.49 11.45 20.46
N HIS A 445 9.53 11.78 19.17
CA HIS A 445 9.17 13.12 18.69
C HIS A 445 7.78 13.53 19.20
N CYS A 446 6.76 12.70 18.93
CA CYS A 446 5.40 12.93 19.42
C CYS A 446 5.29 12.95 20.95
N ALA A 447 6.06 12.13 21.67
CA ALA A 447 5.91 12.00 23.12
C ALA A 447 6.63 13.09 23.93
N GLU A 448 7.77 13.61 23.45
CA GLU A 448 8.66 14.46 24.27
C GLU A 448 8.89 15.86 23.69
N ARG A 449 8.66 16.06 22.38
CA ARG A 449 9.06 17.28 21.67
C ARG A 449 7.94 17.95 20.90
N VAL A 450 6.70 17.50 21.12
CA VAL A 450 5.50 18.03 20.49
C VAL A 450 4.49 18.37 21.57
N GLU A 451 4.12 19.64 21.65
CA GLU A 451 3.13 20.18 22.57
C GLU A 451 1.88 20.67 21.81
N PRO A 452 0.72 20.80 22.49
CA PRO A 452 -0.43 21.46 21.89
C PRO A 452 -0.10 22.86 21.34
N GLY A 453 -0.52 23.14 20.11
CA GLY A 453 -0.18 24.34 19.34
C GLY A 453 1.01 24.19 18.38
N ASP A 454 1.81 23.13 18.49
CA ASP A 454 2.80 22.77 17.47
C ASP A 454 2.12 22.21 16.21
N THR A 455 2.89 22.02 15.12
CA THR A 455 2.38 21.41 13.89
C THR A 455 3.14 20.15 13.49
N LEU A 456 2.43 19.13 13.04
CA LEU A 456 3.00 17.92 12.45
C LEU A 456 2.67 17.82 10.96
N PRO A 457 3.63 17.54 10.07
CA PRO A 457 3.34 17.26 8.67
C PRO A 457 2.73 15.87 8.52
N ILE A 458 1.52 15.81 7.96
CA ILE A 458 0.71 14.61 7.86
C ILE A 458 0.14 14.37 6.46
N TYR A 459 -0.22 13.12 6.18
CA TYR A 459 -1.08 12.75 5.04
C TYR A 459 -1.92 11.52 5.37
N ILE A 460 -3.09 11.38 4.75
CA ILE A 460 -3.94 10.19 4.88
C ILE A 460 -3.47 9.10 3.93
N GLN A 461 -3.28 7.90 4.48
CA GLN A 461 -3.13 6.69 3.71
C GLN A 461 -4.41 5.86 3.81
N HIS A 462 -5.23 5.94 2.75
CA HIS A 462 -6.44 5.14 2.66
C HIS A 462 -6.12 3.65 2.57
N ASN A 463 -6.81 2.85 3.39
CA ASN A 463 -6.71 1.41 3.44
C ASN A 463 -8.06 0.74 3.10
N PRO A 464 -8.25 0.29 1.84
CA PRO A 464 -9.50 -0.35 1.42
C PRO A 464 -9.68 -1.77 1.98
N ASN A 465 -8.63 -2.38 2.54
CA ASN A 465 -8.63 -3.76 3.01
C ASN A 465 -8.86 -3.87 4.54
N PHE A 466 -9.14 -2.74 5.20
CA PHE A 466 -9.45 -2.69 6.62
C PHE A 466 -10.62 -1.74 6.87
N LYS A 467 -11.84 -2.22 6.64
CA LYS A 467 -13.08 -1.42 6.65
C LYS A 467 -14.22 -2.13 7.38
N LEU A 468 -15.10 -1.31 7.97
CA LEU A 468 -16.37 -1.78 8.53
C LEU A 468 -17.20 -2.49 7.44
N PRO A 469 -18.09 -3.43 7.82
CA PRO A 469 -18.90 -4.15 6.86
C PRO A 469 -19.86 -3.22 6.11
N THR A 470 -20.16 -3.54 4.85
CA THR A 470 -21.17 -2.82 4.07
C THR A 470 -22.56 -2.93 4.68
N ASP A 471 -22.87 -4.09 5.28
CA ASP A 471 -24.06 -4.28 6.11
C ASP A 471 -23.77 -3.77 7.53
N PRO A 472 -24.35 -2.62 7.95
CA PRO A 472 -24.06 -2.06 9.27
C PRO A 472 -24.49 -2.99 10.42
N ASP A 473 -25.49 -3.85 10.22
CA ASP A 473 -26.01 -4.74 11.26
C ASP A 473 -25.20 -6.03 11.42
N ALA A 474 -24.29 -6.32 10.48
CA ALA A 474 -23.39 -7.46 10.58
C ALA A 474 -22.54 -7.37 11.86
N PRO A 475 -22.47 -8.45 12.68
CA PRO A 475 -21.69 -8.42 13.90
C PRO A 475 -20.20 -8.21 13.63
N ILE A 476 -19.50 -7.50 14.52
CA ILE A 476 -18.05 -7.30 14.42
C ILE A 476 -17.33 -7.83 15.66
N ILE A 477 -16.23 -8.55 15.44
CA ILE A 477 -15.29 -9.01 16.47
C ILE A 477 -13.95 -8.33 16.22
N MET A 478 -13.53 -7.51 17.17
CA MET A 478 -12.33 -6.69 17.10
C MET A 478 -11.30 -7.23 18.09
N ILE A 479 -10.09 -7.52 17.64
CA ILE A 479 -9.02 -8.12 18.46
C ILE A 479 -7.79 -7.22 18.37
N GLY A 480 -7.54 -6.45 19.43
CA GLY A 480 -6.53 -5.39 19.42
C GLY A 480 -5.88 -5.20 20.79
N PRO A 481 -4.79 -5.91 21.10
CA PRO A 481 -4.02 -5.63 22.31
C PRO A 481 -3.13 -4.39 22.16
N GLY A 482 -2.95 -3.65 23.25
CA GLY A 482 -2.14 -2.44 23.31
C GLY A 482 -2.60 -1.38 22.32
N THR A 483 -1.67 -0.83 21.53
CA THR A 483 -1.98 0.16 20.48
C THR A 483 -2.84 -0.39 19.35
N GLY A 484 -3.02 -1.72 19.26
CA GLY A 484 -3.93 -2.35 18.30
C GLY A 484 -5.41 -1.96 18.50
N VAL A 485 -5.78 -1.30 19.60
CA VAL A 485 -7.13 -0.74 19.79
C VAL A 485 -7.42 0.50 18.95
N ALA A 486 -6.40 1.15 18.39
CA ALA A 486 -6.54 2.42 17.69
C ALA A 486 -7.68 2.37 16.65
N PRO A 487 -7.65 1.50 15.61
CA PRO A 487 -8.72 1.50 14.62
C PRO A 487 -10.08 1.05 15.20
N PHE A 488 -10.10 0.30 16.31
CA PHE A 488 -11.34 -0.15 16.94
C PHE A 488 -12.03 0.96 17.73
N ARG A 489 -11.28 1.93 18.25
CA ARG A 489 -11.85 3.18 18.76
C ARG A 489 -12.59 3.92 17.64
N SER A 490 -11.94 4.07 16.49
CA SER A 490 -12.52 4.68 15.28
C SER A 490 -13.78 3.94 14.81
N PHE A 491 -13.75 2.60 14.75
CA PHE A 491 -14.90 1.78 14.34
C PHE A 491 -16.11 1.97 15.28
N LEU A 492 -15.87 1.99 16.58
CA LEU A 492 -16.93 2.15 17.57
C LEU A 492 -17.48 3.58 17.60
N GLU A 493 -16.64 4.60 17.43
CA GLU A 493 -17.11 5.98 17.26
C GLU A 493 -18.00 6.13 16.03
N GLU A 494 -17.60 5.55 14.89
CA GLU A 494 -18.40 5.56 13.66
C GLU A 494 -19.76 4.88 13.86
N ARG A 495 -19.79 3.69 14.46
CA ARG A 495 -21.04 2.96 14.72
C ARG A 495 -21.93 3.72 15.69
N GLY A 496 -21.34 4.35 16.71
CA GLY A 496 -22.05 5.18 17.68
C GLY A 496 -22.70 6.40 17.02
N GLU A 497 -21.95 7.13 16.21
CA GLU A 497 -22.43 8.34 15.51
C GLU A 497 -23.53 8.00 14.49
N LEU A 498 -23.40 6.87 13.79
CA LEU A 498 -24.41 6.40 12.84
C LEU A 498 -25.62 5.72 13.50
N GLY A 499 -25.61 5.52 14.82
CA GLY A 499 -26.69 4.83 15.54
C GLY A 499 -26.87 3.37 15.13
N VAL A 500 -25.78 2.68 14.77
CA VAL A 500 -25.81 1.29 14.31
C VAL A 500 -26.05 0.35 15.49
N GLU A 501 -27.07 -0.52 15.38
CA GLU A 501 -27.47 -1.46 16.46
C GLU A 501 -26.82 -2.85 16.37
N GLY A 502 -26.15 -3.17 15.25
CA GLY A 502 -25.46 -4.45 15.08
C GLY A 502 -24.41 -4.71 16.18
N LYS A 503 -24.20 -5.98 16.53
CA LYS A 503 -23.39 -6.36 17.69
C LYS A 503 -21.90 -6.05 17.48
N SER A 504 -21.23 -5.56 18.53
CA SER A 504 -19.78 -5.29 18.53
C SER A 504 -19.10 -5.96 19.72
N TRP A 505 -17.98 -6.65 19.49
CA TRP A 505 -17.20 -7.29 20.55
C TRP A 505 -15.73 -6.91 20.45
N LEU A 506 -15.16 -6.37 21.53
CA LEU A 506 -13.74 -6.07 21.62
C LEU A 506 -13.01 -7.08 22.54
N PHE A 507 -11.96 -7.71 22.01
CA PHE A 507 -10.93 -8.41 22.77
C PHE A 507 -9.71 -7.49 22.92
N TYR A 508 -9.51 -6.99 24.13
CA TYR A 508 -8.43 -6.10 24.49
C TYR A 508 -7.39 -6.82 25.35
N GLY A 509 -6.13 -6.39 25.28
CA GLY A 509 -5.13 -6.80 26.27
C GLY A 509 -3.96 -5.86 26.39
N ASP A 510 -3.38 -5.78 27.59
CA ASP A 510 -2.13 -5.06 27.85
C ASP A 510 -1.37 -5.73 29.02
N ARG A 511 -0.42 -5.04 29.63
CA ARG A 511 0.38 -5.54 30.75
C ARG A 511 -0.42 -5.54 32.04
N HIS A 512 -0.88 -4.37 32.46
CA HIS A 512 -1.54 -4.18 33.75
C HIS A 512 -2.89 -3.46 33.63
N PHE A 513 -3.88 -3.92 34.40
CA PHE A 513 -5.19 -3.29 34.46
C PHE A 513 -5.12 -1.83 34.95
N VAL A 514 -4.31 -1.56 35.97
CA VAL A 514 -4.28 -0.26 36.65
C VAL A 514 -3.54 0.82 35.83
N THR A 515 -2.46 0.44 35.14
CA THR A 515 -1.57 1.42 34.51
C THR A 515 -1.65 1.43 33.00
N ASP A 516 -2.16 0.37 32.35
CA ASP A 516 -2.02 0.20 30.91
C ASP A 516 -3.34 0.00 30.18
N PHE A 517 -4.49 0.09 30.86
CA PHE A 517 -5.81 -0.04 30.26
C PHE A 517 -6.21 1.20 29.46
N LEU A 518 -5.70 1.28 28.23
CA LEU A 518 -5.92 2.38 27.30
C LEU A 518 -7.41 2.60 27.04
N TYR A 519 -7.84 3.87 27.06
CA TYR A 519 -9.22 4.30 26.77
C TYR A 519 -10.31 3.64 27.65
N GLN A 520 -9.97 3.22 28.87
CA GLN A 520 -10.90 2.54 29.78
C GLN A 520 -12.27 3.23 29.91
N THR A 521 -12.28 4.56 30.04
CA THR A 521 -13.50 5.36 30.19
C THR A 521 -14.35 5.36 28.92
N ASP A 522 -13.73 5.36 27.74
CA ASP A 522 -14.44 5.28 26.46
C ASP A 522 -15.12 3.92 26.31
N TRP A 523 -14.41 2.83 26.62
CA TRP A 523 -14.99 1.48 26.53
C TRP A 523 -16.16 1.29 27.50
N GLN A 524 -16.05 1.80 28.72
CA GLN A 524 -17.14 1.75 29.70
C GLN A 524 -18.37 2.55 29.25
N ARG A 525 -18.15 3.73 28.65
CA ARG A 525 -19.23 4.53 28.05
C ARG A 525 -19.89 3.77 26.90
N MET A 526 -19.12 3.26 25.95
CA MET A 526 -19.64 2.54 24.78
C MET A 526 -20.38 1.24 25.15
N LEU A 527 -19.97 0.55 26.22
CA LEU A 527 -20.71 -0.59 26.78
C LEU A 527 -22.07 -0.18 27.35
N LYS A 528 -22.10 0.94 28.09
CA LYS A 528 -23.32 1.47 28.69
C LYS A 528 -24.31 1.96 27.63
N ASP A 529 -23.80 2.61 26.58
CA ASP A 529 -24.59 3.17 25.50
C ASP A 529 -25.01 2.11 24.47
N GLY A 530 -24.51 0.88 24.57
CA GLY A 530 -24.88 -0.26 23.73
C GLY A 530 -24.11 -0.37 22.41
N VAL A 531 -23.28 0.63 22.07
CA VAL A 531 -22.42 0.64 20.88
C VAL A 531 -21.41 -0.51 20.90
N LEU A 532 -20.84 -0.79 22.07
CA LEU A 532 -20.02 -1.96 22.34
C LEU A 532 -20.88 -2.98 23.08
N SER A 533 -21.15 -4.15 22.47
CA SER A 533 -21.97 -5.18 23.10
C SER A 533 -21.20 -5.99 24.14
N LYS A 534 -19.90 -6.23 23.90
CA LYS A 534 -19.03 -7.02 24.78
C LYS A 534 -17.59 -6.51 24.79
N LEU A 535 -16.95 -6.64 25.94
CA LEU A 535 -15.54 -6.34 26.15
C LEU A 535 -14.89 -7.45 26.98
N ASP A 536 -13.92 -8.14 26.39
CA ASP A 536 -13.09 -9.13 27.08
C ASP A 536 -11.65 -8.61 27.18
N VAL A 537 -11.09 -8.64 28.38
CA VAL A 537 -9.78 -8.05 28.68
C VAL A 537 -8.75 -9.09 29.14
N ALA A 538 -7.51 -8.93 28.70
CA ALA A 538 -6.38 -9.78 29.05
C ALA A 538 -5.20 -8.95 29.58
N PHE A 539 -4.88 -9.09 30.86
CA PHE A 539 -3.73 -8.42 31.48
C PHE A 539 -2.62 -9.42 31.76
N SER A 540 -1.54 -9.31 30.99
CA SER A 540 -0.48 -10.32 30.94
C SER A 540 0.45 -10.34 32.15
N ARG A 541 0.39 -9.33 33.04
CA ARG A 541 1.33 -9.16 34.16
C ARG A 541 0.64 -8.94 35.52
N ASP A 542 -0.67 -9.05 35.62
CA ASP A 542 -1.40 -8.88 36.89
C ASP A 542 -1.45 -10.16 37.74
N THR A 543 -1.19 -11.31 37.13
CA THR A 543 -1.15 -12.63 37.78
C THR A 543 0.14 -13.37 37.47
N GLU A 544 0.43 -14.45 38.20
CA GLU A 544 1.58 -15.33 37.92
C GLU A 544 1.47 -15.97 36.53
N GLU A 545 0.26 -16.37 36.13
CA GLU A 545 -0.03 -16.87 34.79
C GLU A 545 -0.27 -15.72 33.81
N LYS A 546 0.37 -15.78 32.64
CA LYS A 546 0.19 -14.77 31.59
C LYS A 546 -1.12 -15.00 30.83
N VAL A 547 -2.02 -14.03 30.88
CA VAL A 547 -3.27 -14.05 30.12
C VAL A 547 -3.16 -13.14 28.90
N TYR A 548 -3.43 -13.68 27.71
CA TYR A 548 -3.43 -12.96 26.43
C TYR A 548 -4.80 -13.07 25.74
N VAL A 549 -4.99 -12.30 24.67
CA VAL A 549 -6.27 -12.24 23.94
C VAL A 549 -6.68 -13.58 23.34
N GLN A 550 -5.73 -14.39 22.83
CA GLN A 550 -6.01 -15.74 22.34
C GLN A 550 -6.58 -16.66 23.42
N HIS A 551 -6.16 -16.50 24.69
CA HIS A 551 -6.72 -17.26 25.80
C HIS A 551 -8.17 -16.86 26.06
N ARG A 552 -8.51 -15.56 25.93
CA ARG A 552 -9.88 -15.08 26.05
C ARG A 552 -10.77 -15.57 24.91
N ILE A 553 -10.26 -15.56 23.69
CA ILE A 553 -10.96 -16.11 22.52
C ILE A 553 -11.29 -17.59 22.74
N LEU A 554 -10.33 -18.40 23.19
CA LEU A 554 -10.54 -19.82 23.48
C LEU A 554 -11.51 -20.05 24.65
N GLN A 555 -11.47 -19.23 25.70
CA GLN A 555 -12.44 -19.29 26.80
C GLN A 555 -13.88 -18.96 26.35
N LYS A 556 -14.00 -18.23 25.24
CA LYS A 556 -15.27 -17.79 24.64
C LYS A 556 -15.56 -18.50 23.32
N SER A 557 -14.94 -19.66 23.08
CA SER A 557 -14.96 -20.38 21.80
C SER A 557 -16.37 -20.53 21.23
N GLN A 558 -17.30 -21.05 22.03
CA GLN A 558 -18.68 -21.27 21.62
C GLN A 558 -19.35 -19.98 21.13
N GLU A 559 -19.31 -18.91 21.93
CA GLU A 559 -19.94 -17.62 21.59
C GLU A 559 -19.26 -16.96 20.38
N VAL A 560 -17.94 -17.08 20.26
CA VAL A 560 -17.19 -16.61 19.08
C VAL A 560 -17.68 -17.36 17.84
N TYR A 561 -17.76 -18.69 17.90
CA TYR A 561 -18.22 -19.49 16.77
C TYR A 561 -19.68 -19.19 16.39
N GLU A 562 -20.56 -18.99 17.37
CA GLU A 562 -21.95 -18.56 17.13
C GLU A 562 -22.00 -17.26 16.33
N TRP A 563 -21.20 -16.25 16.68
CA TRP A 563 -21.13 -15.00 15.92
C TRP A 563 -20.57 -15.21 14.50
N LEU A 564 -19.61 -16.11 14.31
CA LEU A 564 -19.14 -16.46 12.96
C LEU A 564 -20.24 -17.06 12.09
N GLN A 565 -21.10 -17.90 12.67
CA GLN A 565 -22.28 -18.44 12.00
C GLN A 565 -23.33 -17.36 11.71
N GLU A 566 -23.44 -16.32 12.54
CA GLU A 566 -24.30 -15.15 12.32
C GLU A 566 -23.79 -14.19 11.22
N GLY A 567 -22.62 -14.45 10.62
CA GLY A 567 -22.07 -13.58 9.58
C GLY A 567 -21.03 -12.57 10.08
N ALA A 568 -20.50 -12.73 11.30
CA ALA A 568 -19.57 -11.77 11.87
C ALA A 568 -18.32 -11.50 11.02
N HIS A 569 -17.85 -10.26 11.06
CA HIS A 569 -16.54 -9.84 10.56
C HIS A 569 -15.53 -9.83 11.72
N ILE A 570 -14.36 -10.43 11.50
CA ILE A 570 -13.22 -10.42 12.42
C ILE A 570 -12.19 -9.41 11.93
N TYR A 571 -11.68 -8.62 12.88
CA TYR A 571 -10.59 -7.68 12.68
C TYR A 571 -9.48 -7.94 13.69
N VAL A 572 -8.24 -8.02 13.21
CA VAL A 572 -7.04 -8.17 14.06
C VAL A 572 -6.11 -7.00 13.79
N CYS A 573 -5.70 -6.30 14.85
CA CYS A 573 -4.75 -5.19 14.75
C CYS A 573 -3.68 -5.25 15.85
N GLY A 574 -2.43 -4.95 15.49
CA GLY A 574 -1.29 -4.91 16.42
C GLY A 574 -0.09 -5.71 15.91
N ASP A 575 0.64 -6.34 16.85
CA ASP A 575 1.90 -7.05 16.56
C ASP A 575 1.73 -8.19 15.53
N GLU A 576 2.43 -8.05 14.40
CA GLU A 576 2.41 -9.05 13.32
C GLU A 576 3.11 -10.35 13.72
N LYS A 577 4.24 -10.25 14.45
CA LYS A 577 5.19 -11.37 14.60
C LYS A 577 4.72 -12.47 15.53
N CYS A 578 4.05 -12.12 16.62
CA CYS A 578 3.60 -13.09 17.61
C CYS A 578 2.08 -13.09 17.73
N MET A 579 1.49 -11.92 17.99
CA MET A 579 0.07 -11.82 18.35
C MET A 579 -0.85 -12.26 17.22
N ALA A 580 -0.62 -11.79 15.99
CA ALA A 580 -1.46 -12.13 14.84
C ALA A 580 -1.46 -13.65 14.55
N HIS A 581 -0.30 -14.31 14.67
CA HIS A 581 -0.16 -15.76 14.49
C HIS A 581 -0.93 -16.54 15.57
N ASP A 582 -0.80 -16.13 16.83
CA ASP A 582 -1.46 -16.80 17.96
C ASP A 582 -2.98 -16.65 17.89
N VAL A 583 -3.48 -15.46 17.50
CA VAL A 583 -4.91 -15.22 17.28
C VAL A 583 -5.43 -16.05 16.10
N HIS A 584 -4.70 -16.10 14.99
CA HIS A 584 -5.09 -16.94 13.84
C HIS A 584 -5.20 -18.42 14.25
N SER A 585 -4.23 -18.92 15.00
CA SER A 585 -4.22 -20.29 15.53
C SER A 585 -5.40 -20.55 16.48
N ALA A 586 -5.73 -19.59 17.34
CA ALA A 586 -6.89 -19.69 18.22
C ALA A 586 -8.21 -19.73 17.45
N LEU A 587 -8.37 -18.90 16.41
CA LEU A 587 -9.56 -18.91 15.55
C LEU A 587 -9.73 -20.25 14.83
N LEU A 588 -8.66 -20.82 14.29
CA LEU A 588 -8.68 -22.17 13.71
C LEU A 588 -9.13 -23.21 14.73
N THR A 589 -8.62 -23.12 15.97
CA THR A 589 -9.00 -24.02 17.07
C THR A 589 -10.48 -23.89 17.41
N VAL A 590 -11.02 -22.68 17.48
CA VAL A 590 -12.45 -22.42 17.71
C VAL A 590 -13.30 -23.03 16.59
N ILE A 591 -12.96 -22.78 15.33
CA ILE A 591 -13.71 -23.28 14.16
C ILE A 591 -13.69 -24.81 14.10
N GLN A 592 -12.56 -25.45 14.43
CA GLN A 592 -12.45 -26.91 14.48
C GLN A 592 -13.30 -27.52 15.59
N SER A 593 -13.12 -27.01 16.81
CA SER A 593 -13.74 -27.59 18.01
C SER A 593 -15.24 -27.37 18.06
N GLU A 594 -15.70 -26.14 17.85
CA GLU A 594 -17.12 -25.77 17.95
C GLU A 594 -17.90 -26.12 16.68
N GLY A 595 -17.23 -26.11 15.52
CA GLY A 595 -17.83 -26.49 14.24
C GLY A 595 -17.77 -27.98 13.90
N GLY A 596 -17.03 -28.78 14.66
CA GLY A 596 -16.79 -30.20 14.35
C GLY A 596 -16.10 -30.42 13.00
N LEU A 597 -15.28 -29.45 12.56
CA LEU A 597 -14.61 -29.46 11.26
C LEU A 597 -13.22 -30.10 11.35
N SER A 598 -12.76 -30.71 10.24
CA SER A 598 -11.37 -31.16 10.13
C SER A 598 -10.42 -29.95 10.09
N PRO A 599 -9.12 -30.13 10.36
CA PRO A 599 -8.14 -29.06 10.27
C PRO A 599 -8.12 -28.37 8.90
N GLU A 600 -8.24 -29.13 7.82
CA GLU A 600 -8.28 -28.63 6.44
C GLU A 600 -9.55 -27.84 6.16
N ALA A 601 -10.70 -28.32 6.66
CA ALA A 601 -11.97 -27.63 6.50
C ALA A 601 -12.01 -26.31 7.30
N ALA A 602 -11.41 -26.26 8.48
CA ALA A 602 -11.30 -25.03 9.26
C ALA A 602 -10.36 -24.01 8.61
N ALA A 603 -9.22 -24.47 8.05
CA ALA A 603 -8.33 -23.61 7.28
C ALA A 603 -9.05 -23.03 6.04
N ALA A 604 -9.78 -23.86 5.30
CA ALA A 604 -10.57 -23.43 4.16
C ALA A 604 -11.69 -22.44 4.54
N TYR A 605 -12.33 -22.64 5.70
CA TYR A 605 -13.33 -21.70 6.23
C TYR A 605 -12.73 -20.32 6.47
N LEU A 606 -11.57 -20.26 7.14
CA LEU A 606 -10.93 -18.99 7.45
C LEU A 606 -10.34 -18.31 6.20
N GLU A 607 -9.88 -19.10 5.23
CA GLU A 607 -9.47 -18.62 3.91
C GLU A 607 -10.64 -18.01 3.13
N ASP A 608 -11.82 -18.66 3.14
CA ASP A 608 -13.05 -18.10 2.56
C ASP A 608 -13.44 -16.78 3.25
N MET A 609 -13.32 -16.69 4.58
CA MET A 609 -13.54 -15.43 5.30
C MET A 609 -12.57 -14.32 4.86
N GLN A 610 -11.31 -14.62 4.57
CA GLN A 610 -10.37 -13.63 4.04
C GLN A 610 -10.74 -13.20 2.62
N GLN A 611 -11.11 -14.14 1.76
CA GLN A 611 -11.55 -13.87 0.39
C GLN A 611 -12.81 -13.02 0.34
N THR A 612 -13.73 -13.24 1.28
CA THR A 612 -15.00 -12.50 1.42
C THR A 612 -14.87 -11.24 2.28
N GLN A 613 -13.65 -10.83 2.67
CA GLN A 613 -13.39 -9.64 3.51
C GLN A 613 -14.09 -9.67 4.88
N ARG A 614 -14.38 -10.88 5.39
CA ARG A 614 -14.88 -11.12 6.75
C ARG A 614 -13.79 -11.39 7.76
N TYR A 615 -12.54 -11.63 7.35
CA TYR A 615 -11.39 -11.69 8.24
C TYR A 615 -10.29 -10.75 7.73
N GLN A 616 -10.11 -9.63 8.41
CA GLN A 616 -9.23 -8.53 8.00
C GLN A 616 -8.14 -8.29 9.04
N ARG A 617 -6.93 -7.92 8.59
CA ARG A 617 -5.75 -7.74 9.45
C ARG A 617 -5.02 -6.44 9.12
N ASP A 618 -4.80 -5.62 10.14
CA ASP A 618 -3.95 -4.43 10.12
C ASP A 618 -2.82 -4.60 11.13
N VAL A 619 -1.78 -5.34 10.74
CA VAL A 619 -0.70 -5.78 11.61
C VAL A 619 0.64 -5.22 11.13
N TYR A 620 1.53 -4.92 12.08
CA TYR A 620 2.79 -4.21 11.83
C TYR A 620 3.88 -4.54 12.85
#